data_AF-A0KYT7-F1
#
_entry.id   AF-A0KYT7-F1
#
_cell.length_a   1.000
_cell.length_b   1.000
_cell.length_c   1.000
_cell.angle_alpha   90.00
_cell.angle_beta   90.00
_cell.angle_gamma   90.00
#
_symmetry.space_group_name_H-M   'P 1'
#
loop_
_entity.id
_entity.type
_entity.pdbx_description
1 polymer ?
#
loop_
_entity_poly.entity_id
_entity_poly.type
_entity_poly.pdbx_seq_one_letter_code
_entity_poly.pdbx_strand_id
1 'polypeptide(L)'
;MLGSVSLHYFSKLLSAPDWGVRGHMESTVQNAKEKFDEASFYLDLMDTVEIKRSALTKNRSAEQEFSYLLSAFLNACYSVTEHLKSNALLVSKIKEFRSLHPVFYSSSHDGGLRNQSTHLKPVKPAHDGYIPPPGSNVILRFRSQGEPYIPPAPGEPINLNFSSGSFYLSTQSQQNSICDLCAVHLGEIKKFIEQCEAL
;
A
#
# COMPACT_ATOMS: atom_id res chain seq x y z
N MET A 1 10.24 -43.88 -58.84
CA MET A 1 9.47 -42.63 -58.68
C MET A 1 9.03 -42.51 -57.23
N LEU A 2 9.78 -41.74 -56.43
CA LEU A 2 9.43 -41.35 -55.06
C LEU A 2 9.74 -39.86 -54.96
N GLY A 3 8.71 -39.05 -54.78
CA GLY A 3 8.81 -37.58 -54.77
C GLY A 3 9.28 -37.06 -53.42
N SER A 4 10.27 -36.16 -53.43
CA SER A 4 10.70 -35.38 -52.27
C SER A 4 9.78 -34.17 -52.09
N VAL A 5 9.23 -33.96 -50.90
CA VAL A 5 8.56 -32.70 -50.54
C VAL A 5 9.50 -31.91 -49.64
N SER A 6 9.95 -30.77 -50.15
CA SER A 6 10.83 -29.82 -49.47
C SER A 6 9.98 -28.89 -48.59
N LEU A 7 10.19 -28.93 -47.27
CA LEU A 7 9.58 -28.01 -46.31
C LEU A 7 10.40 -26.71 -46.25
N HIS A 8 10.15 -25.81 -47.19
CA HIS A 8 10.48 -24.39 -47.04
C HIS A 8 9.33 -23.70 -46.30
N TYR A 9 9.45 -23.55 -44.99
CA TYR A 9 8.64 -22.59 -44.23
C TYR A 9 9.54 -21.85 -43.23
N PHE A 10 10.37 -20.97 -43.77
CA PHE A 10 10.94 -19.83 -43.05
C PHE A 10 10.60 -18.58 -43.87
N SER A 11 10.34 -17.48 -43.17
CA SER A 11 9.99 -16.13 -43.68
C SER A 11 8.50 -15.80 -43.72
N LYS A 12 7.96 -15.45 -42.55
CA LYS A 12 7.10 -14.26 -42.37
C LYS A 12 7.23 -13.76 -40.93
N LEU A 13 8.43 -13.27 -40.60
CA LEU A 13 8.62 -12.22 -39.59
C LEU A 13 8.02 -10.95 -40.20
N LEU A 14 6.69 -10.85 -40.15
CA LEU A 14 5.99 -9.59 -40.36
C LEU A 14 6.09 -8.86 -39.03
N SER A 15 6.92 -7.83 -39.01
CA SER A 15 6.99 -6.82 -37.97
C SER A 15 5.58 -6.30 -37.71
N ALA A 16 4.94 -6.87 -36.69
CA ALA A 16 3.70 -6.36 -36.17
C ALA A 16 4.01 -4.95 -35.65
N PRO A 17 3.24 -3.96 -36.07
CA PRO A 17 3.56 -2.60 -35.72
C PRO A 17 3.30 -2.31 -34.23
N ASP A 18 4.28 -1.66 -33.59
CA ASP A 18 4.46 -1.43 -32.14
C ASP A 18 3.38 -0.56 -31.46
N TRP A 19 2.32 -0.17 -32.17
CA TRP A 19 1.33 0.79 -31.65
C TRP A 19 0.38 0.19 -30.62
N GLY A 20 0.11 -1.13 -30.69
CA GLY A 20 -0.81 -1.81 -29.78
C GLY A 20 -0.22 -2.12 -28.39
N VAL A 21 1.08 -2.35 -28.31
CA VAL A 21 1.76 -2.72 -27.06
C VAL A 21 2.00 -1.49 -26.19
N ARG A 22 2.44 -0.37 -26.78
CA ARG A 22 2.66 0.89 -26.05
C ARG A 22 1.37 1.48 -25.47
N GLY A 23 0.29 1.55 -26.26
CA GLY A 23 -0.99 2.07 -25.77
C GLY A 23 -1.62 1.21 -24.67
N HIS A 24 -1.45 -0.12 -24.76
CA HIS A 24 -1.89 -1.02 -23.69
C HIS A 24 -1.04 -0.86 -22.43
N MET A 25 0.27 -0.67 -22.56
CA MET A 25 1.16 -0.44 -21.40
C MET A 25 0.86 0.89 -20.70
N GLU A 26 0.70 1.98 -21.45
CA GLU A 26 0.38 3.31 -20.93
C GLU A 26 -0.94 3.32 -20.14
N SER A 27 -1.97 2.62 -20.65
CA SER A 27 -3.24 2.45 -19.92
C SER A 27 -3.11 1.59 -18.65
N THR A 28 -2.27 0.55 -18.63
CA THR A 28 -2.07 -0.28 -17.42
C THR A 28 -1.33 0.45 -16.31
N VAL A 29 -0.30 1.22 -16.66
CA VAL A 29 0.47 2.04 -15.71
C VAL A 29 -0.41 3.19 -15.19
N GLN A 30 -1.20 3.84 -16.04
CA GLN A 30 -2.11 4.89 -15.62
C GLN A 30 -3.18 4.37 -14.64
N ASN A 31 -3.80 3.23 -14.93
CA ASN A 31 -4.76 2.60 -14.00
C ASN A 31 -4.09 2.22 -12.66
N ALA A 32 -2.83 1.78 -12.70
CA ALA A 32 -2.06 1.50 -11.49
C ALA A 32 -1.78 2.78 -10.68
N LYS A 33 -1.48 3.91 -11.34
CA LYS A 33 -1.31 5.22 -10.70
C LYS A 33 -2.60 5.71 -10.06
N GLU A 34 -3.75 5.52 -10.68
CA GLU A 34 -5.05 5.87 -10.08
C GLU A 34 -5.34 5.05 -8.82
N LYS A 35 -5.04 3.74 -8.83
CA LYS A 35 -5.16 2.89 -7.63
C LYS A 35 -4.14 3.23 -6.54
N PHE A 36 -2.97 3.73 -6.92
CA PHE A 36 -1.99 4.26 -5.98
C PHE A 36 -2.51 5.55 -5.31
N ASP A 37 -3.15 6.43 -6.08
CA ASP A 37 -3.75 7.65 -5.56
C ASP A 37 -4.92 7.34 -4.61
N GLU A 38 -5.74 6.34 -4.96
CA GLU A 38 -6.80 5.80 -4.08
C GLU A 38 -6.23 5.24 -2.77
N ALA A 39 -5.11 4.51 -2.82
CA ALA A 39 -4.43 4.04 -1.61
C ALA A 39 -3.92 5.21 -0.76
N SER A 40 -3.34 6.23 -1.38
CA SER A 40 -2.85 7.44 -0.71
C SER A 40 -3.99 8.17 0.02
N PHE A 41 -5.13 8.34 -0.66
CA PHE A 41 -6.34 8.92 -0.07
C PHE A 41 -6.81 8.18 1.19
N TYR A 42 -6.86 6.85 1.16
CA TYR A 42 -7.27 6.09 2.34
C TYR A 42 -6.28 6.19 3.49
N LEU A 43 -4.98 6.28 3.20
CA LEU A 43 -3.96 6.49 4.23
C LEU A 43 -4.14 7.85 4.91
N ASP A 44 -4.43 8.92 4.16
CA ASP A 44 -4.69 10.25 4.73
C ASP A 44 -5.92 10.26 5.64
N LEU A 45 -6.98 9.52 5.27
CA LEU A 45 -8.15 9.34 6.11
C LEU A 45 -7.83 8.54 7.39
N MET A 46 -7.03 7.48 7.27
CA MET A 46 -6.56 6.71 8.42
C MET A 46 -5.75 7.59 9.38
N ASP A 47 -4.85 8.41 8.86
CA ASP A 47 -4.08 9.37 9.64
C ASP A 47 -4.98 10.40 10.32
N THR A 48 -6.02 10.88 9.63
CA THR A 48 -6.98 11.80 10.23
C THR A 48 -7.73 11.17 11.40
N VAL A 49 -8.21 9.92 11.24
CA VAL A 49 -8.88 9.17 12.32
C VAL A 49 -7.91 8.90 13.48
N GLU A 50 -6.66 8.53 13.18
CA GLU A 50 -5.63 8.29 14.19
C GLU A 50 -5.29 9.58 14.94
N ILE A 51 -5.14 10.72 14.27
CA ILE A 51 -4.78 11.99 14.92
C ILE A 51 -5.96 12.54 15.73
N LYS A 52 -7.16 12.59 15.15
CA LYS A 52 -8.35 13.20 15.79
C LYS A 52 -8.98 12.31 16.87
N ARG A 53 -8.66 11.00 16.87
CA ARG A 53 -9.25 10.01 17.79
C ARG A 53 -10.78 9.97 17.70
N SER A 54 -11.32 10.27 16.53
CA SER A 54 -12.74 10.34 16.28
C SER A 54 -13.05 9.79 14.91
N ALA A 55 -14.16 9.07 14.79
CA ALA A 55 -14.68 8.70 13.49
C ALA A 55 -15.06 9.95 12.67
N LEU A 56 -14.75 9.92 11.38
CA LEU A 56 -15.23 10.83 10.34
C LEU A 56 -16.73 10.64 10.10
N THR A 57 -17.21 9.39 10.19
CA THR A 57 -18.62 9.06 10.01
C THR A 57 -19.37 9.05 11.35
N LYS A 58 -20.56 9.66 11.39
CA LYS A 58 -21.44 9.63 12.57
C LYS A 58 -21.79 8.19 12.99
N ASN A 59 -21.96 7.97 14.29
CA ASN A 59 -22.38 6.70 14.89
C ASN A 59 -21.40 5.53 14.67
N ARG A 60 -20.11 5.81 14.54
CA ARG A 60 -19.05 4.77 14.49
C ARG A 60 -17.97 5.05 15.52
N SER A 61 -17.30 3.99 15.97
CA SER A 61 -16.07 4.13 16.73
C SER A 61 -14.89 4.39 15.79
N ALA A 62 -13.83 5.04 16.31
CA ALA A 62 -12.63 5.32 15.53
C ALA A 62 -11.94 4.04 15.04
N GLU A 63 -11.90 3.00 15.89
CA GLU A 63 -11.34 1.67 15.60
C GLU A 63 -12.06 0.99 14.43
N GLN A 64 -13.40 1.04 14.45
CA GLN A 64 -14.21 0.41 13.43
C GLN A 64 -14.01 1.08 12.07
N GLU A 65 -14.03 2.41 12.05
CA GLU A 65 -13.79 3.14 10.80
C GLU A 65 -12.35 3.00 10.31
N PHE A 66 -11.37 3.03 11.21
CA PHE A 66 -9.98 2.77 10.86
C PHE A 66 -9.80 1.39 10.23
N SER A 67 -10.47 0.36 10.77
CA SER A 67 -10.43 -0.99 10.20
C SER A 67 -11.01 -1.05 8.77
N TYR A 68 -12.06 -0.28 8.49
CA TYR A 68 -12.65 -0.16 7.15
C TYR A 68 -11.70 0.54 6.18
N LEU A 69 -11.13 1.67 6.60
CA LEU A 69 -10.18 2.43 5.79
C LEU A 69 -8.92 1.61 5.50
N LEU A 70 -8.39 0.88 6.50
CA LEU A 70 -7.27 -0.04 6.31
C LEU A 70 -7.59 -1.13 5.29
N SER A 71 -8.79 -1.69 5.35
CA SER A 71 -9.20 -2.73 4.38
C SER A 71 -9.30 -2.17 2.96
N ALA A 72 -9.79 -0.93 2.82
CA ALA A 72 -9.83 -0.23 1.54
C ALA A 72 -8.42 0.09 1.02
N PHE A 73 -7.53 0.60 1.88
CA PHE A 73 -6.11 0.83 1.59
C PHE A 73 -5.42 -0.44 1.06
N LEU A 74 -5.58 -1.57 1.76
CA LEU A 74 -4.95 -2.85 1.39
C LEU A 74 -5.48 -3.37 0.04
N ASN A 75 -6.76 -3.21 -0.23
CA ASN A 75 -7.36 -3.57 -1.51
C ASN A 75 -6.89 -2.66 -2.65
N ALA A 76 -6.77 -1.35 -2.42
CA ALA A 76 -6.22 -0.41 -3.40
C ALA A 76 -4.75 -0.78 -3.74
N CYS A 77 -3.91 -1.02 -2.73
CA CYS A 77 -2.53 -1.49 -2.91
C CYS A 77 -2.44 -2.79 -3.70
N TYR A 78 -3.32 -3.75 -3.43
CA TYR A 78 -3.40 -4.99 -4.21
C TYR A 78 -3.81 -4.73 -5.66
N SER A 79 -4.77 -3.83 -5.86
CA SER A 79 -5.30 -3.49 -7.20
C SER A 79 -4.24 -2.85 -8.08
N VAL A 80 -3.35 -2.01 -7.55
CA VAL A 80 -2.17 -1.48 -8.28
C VAL A 80 -1.42 -2.61 -9.00
N THR A 81 -1.04 -3.64 -8.24
CA THR A 81 -0.28 -4.77 -8.77
C THR A 81 -1.09 -5.67 -9.70
N GLU A 82 -2.43 -5.73 -9.59
CA GLU A 82 -3.27 -6.45 -10.55
C GLU A 82 -3.43 -5.68 -11.88
N HIS A 83 -3.53 -4.35 -11.87
CA HIS A 83 -3.55 -3.56 -13.10
C HIS A 83 -2.25 -3.68 -13.89
N LEU A 84 -1.10 -3.67 -13.21
CA LEU A 84 0.20 -3.91 -13.84
C LEU A 84 0.32 -5.33 -14.41
N LYS A 85 -0.36 -6.31 -13.82
CA LYS A 85 -0.35 -7.72 -14.25
C LYS A 85 -1.04 -7.95 -15.59
N SER A 86 -1.88 -7.00 -16.05
CA SER A 86 -2.40 -7.01 -17.41
C SER A 86 -1.29 -6.95 -18.47
N ASN A 87 -0.09 -6.47 -18.11
CA ASN A 87 1.11 -6.61 -18.93
C ASN A 87 1.86 -7.91 -18.56
N ALA A 88 1.91 -8.85 -19.50
CA ALA A 88 2.56 -10.15 -19.32
C ALA A 88 4.06 -10.06 -18.96
N LEU A 89 4.76 -9.01 -19.41
CA LEU A 89 6.19 -8.79 -19.14
C LEU A 89 6.45 -8.45 -17.67
N LEU A 90 5.45 -7.94 -16.95
CA LEU A 90 5.58 -7.50 -15.56
C LEU A 90 5.21 -8.59 -14.54
N VAL A 91 4.64 -9.71 -14.99
CA VAL A 91 4.11 -10.76 -14.10
C VAL A 91 5.18 -11.32 -13.14
N SER A 92 6.41 -11.55 -13.61
CA SER A 92 7.50 -12.05 -12.77
C SER A 92 7.92 -11.01 -11.72
N LYS A 93 8.07 -9.75 -12.12
CA LYS A 93 8.40 -8.62 -11.22
C LYS A 93 7.34 -8.41 -10.15
N ILE A 94 6.06 -8.54 -10.50
CA ILE A 94 4.95 -8.43 -9.55
C ILE A 94 4.99 -9.56 -8.51
N LYS A 95 5.27 -10.79 -8.94
CA LYS A 95 5.43 -11.93 -8.02
C LYS A 95 6.60 -11.70 -7.05
N GLU A 96 7.73 -11.23 -7.57
CA GLU A 96 8.91 -10.89 -6.78
C GLU A 96 8.57 -9.79 -5.76
N PHE A 97 7.99 -8.67 -6.19
CA PHE A 97 7.56 -7.58 -5.32
C PHE A 97 6.65 -8.07 -4.18
N ARG A 98 5.61 -8.85 -4.50
CA ARG A 98 4.70 -9.39 -3.48
C ARG A 98 5.41 -10.34 -2.50
N SER A 99 6.39 -11.10 -2.96
CA SER A 99 7.17 -12.00 -2.11
C SER A 99 8.09 -11.26 -1.13
N LEU A 100 8.57 -10.07 -1.51
CA LEU A 100 9.39 -9.20 -0.67
C LEU A 100 8.57 -8.46 0.40
N HIS A 101 7.25 -8.37 0.22
CA HIS A 101 6.33 -7.73 1.16
C HIS A 101 5.31 -8.71 1.77
N PRO A 102 5.76 -9.76 2.49
CA PRO A 102 4.89 -10.82 2.98
C PRO A 102 3.89 -10.34 4.04
N VAL A 103 4.23 -9.27 4.79
CA VAL A 103 3.31 -8.63 5.75
C VAL A 103 2.01 -8.22 5.07
N PHE A 104 2.06 -7.78 3.82
CA PHE A 104 0.87 -7.35 3.07
C PHE A 104 0.25 -8.49 2.26
N TYR A 105 1.07 -9.34 1.62
CA TYR A 105 0.61 -10.23 0.55
C TYR A 105 0.73 -11.74 0.83
N SER A 106 1.27 -12.16 1.99
CA SER A 106 1.45 -13.59 2.29
C SER A 106 0.15 -14.40 2.14
N SER A 107 0.25 -15.60 1.59
CA SER A 107 -0.85 -16.57 1.48
C SER A 107 -0.81 -17.65 2.57
N SER A 108 0.01 -17.49 3.62
CA SER A 108 0.10 -18.43 4.74
C SER A 108 -1.22 -18.53 5.54
N HIS A 109 -1.30 -19.49 6.47
CA HIS A 109 -2.49 -19.75 7.31
C HIS A 109 -3.01 -18.49 8.02
N ASP A 110 -2.11 -17.63 8.51
CA ASP A 110 -2.50 -16.36 9.13
C ASP A 110 -2.61 -15.22 8.10
N GLY A 111 -2.15 -15.42 6.87
CA GLY A 111 -2.21 -14.48 5.75
C GLY A 111 -1.46 -13.16 5.96
N GLY A 112 -1.11 -12.49 4.87
CA GLY A 112 -0.76 -11.07 4.89
C GLY A 112 -1.99 -10.23 5.21
N LEU A 113 -1.78 -8.98 5.63
CA LEU A 113 -2.82 -8.05 6.05
C LEU A 113 -3.98 -7.99 5.05
N ARG A 114 -3.69 -7.99 3.74
CA ARG A 114 -4.73 -8.03 2.70
C ARG A 114 -5.57 -9.30 2.78
N ASN A 115 -4.94 -10.47 2.87
CA ASN A 115 -5.70 -11.72 2.95
C ASN A 115 -6.51 -11.81 4.23
N GLN A 116 -5.99 -11.29 5.34
CA GLN A 116 -6.75 -11.18 6.59
C GLN A 116 -7.98 -10.31 6.41
N SER A 117 -7.80 -9.07 5.92
CA SER A 117 -8.89 -8.10 5.75
C SER A 117 -9.95 -8.55 4.75
N THR A 118 -9.56 -9.26 3.70
CA THR A 118 -10.47 -9.66 2.61
C THR A 118 -11.16 -11.00 2.90
N HIS A 119 -10.53 -11.94 3.60
CA HIS A 119 -11.00 -13.33 3.65
C HIS A 119 -11.22 -13.91 5.06
N LEU A 120 -10.63 -13.32 6.10
CA LEU A 120 -10.61 -13.96 7.43
C LEU A 120 -11.34 -13.13 8.48
N LYS A 121 -10.91 -11.90 8.71
CA LYS A 121 -11.45 -11.03 9.76
C LYS A 121 -11.01 -9.58 9.53
N PRO A 122 -11.81 -8.59 9.95
CA PRO A 122 -11.35 -7.21 10.00
C PRO A 122 -10.03 -7.12 10.78
N VAL A 123 -9.05 -6.41 10.22
CA VAL A 123 -7.81 -6.10 10.95
C VAL A 123 -8.20 -5.08 12.01
N LYS A 124 -8.38 -5.56 13.24
CA LYS A 124 -8.77 -4.71 14.37
C LYS A 124 -7.51 -4.03 14.91
N PRO A 125 -7.42 -2.70 14.84
CA PRO A 125 -6.30 -2.01 15.46
C PRO A 125 -6.42 -2.12 16.98
N ALA A 126 -5.29 -2.27 17.67
CA ALA A 126 -5.22 -2.25 19.13
C ALA A 126 -4.72 -0.89 19.62
N HIS A 127 -5.33 -0.39 20.70
CA HIS A 127 -4.93 0.86 21.37
C HIS A 127 -3.91 0.65 22.50
N ASP A 128 -4.04 -0.47 23.22
CA ASP A 128 -3.28 -0.74 24.45
C ASP A 128 -2.00 -1.56 24.17
N GLY A 129 -1.66 -1.74 22.90
CA GLY A 129 -0.62 -2.66 22.46
C GLY A 129 0.80 -2.10 22.48
N TYR A 130 1.00 -0.80 22.69
CA TYR A 130 2.32 -0.18 22.53
C TYR A 130 3.34 -0.81 23.47
N ILE A 131 4.26 -1.58 22.88
CA ILE A 131 5.45 -2.08 23.54
C ILE A 131 6.58 -1.12 23.15
N PRO A 132 7.12 -0.32 24.09
CA PRO A 132 8.21 0.59 23.77
C PRO A 132 9.43 -0.19 23.27
N PRO A 133 10.20 0.38 22.32
CA PRO A 133 11.46 -0.22 21.90
C PRO A 133 12.40 -0.40 23.10
N PRO A 134 13.24 -1.44 23.13
CA PRO A 134 14.14 -1.69 24.25
C PRO A 134 15.07 -0.49 24.52
N GLY A 135 15.39 -0.28 25.80
CA GLY A 135 16.21 0.84 26.28
C GLY A 135 15.38 2.07 26.67
N SER A 136 16.03 3.25 26.69
CA SER A 136 15.41 4.54 27.03
C SER A 136 14.98 5.33 25.79
N ASN A 137 14.39 4.64 24.81
CA ASN A 137 14.04 5.22 23.52
C ASN A 137 12.57 5.68 23.50
N VAL A 138 12.33 6.90 23.05
CA VAL A 138 10.98 7.46 22.81
C VAL A 138 10.83 7.75 21.33
N ILE A 139 9.73 7.30 20.72
CA ILE A 139 9.42 7.61 19.33
C ILE A 139 8.58 8.88 19.31
N LEU A 140 9.17 10.00 18.85
CA LEU A 140 8.46 11.23 18.58
C LEU A 140 8.05 11.27 17.11
N ARG A 141 6.76 11.42 16.85
CA ARG A 141 6.19 11.41 15.49
C ARG A 141 5.69 12.79 15.15
N PHE A 142 6.33 13.41 14.17
CA PHE A 142 5.91 14.70 13.63
C PHE A 142 5.07 14.42 12.38
N ARG A 143 3.76 14.65 12.48
CA ARG A 143 2.85 14.59 11.32
C ARG A 143 2.44 16.00 10.96
N SER A 144 2.60 16.35 9.68
CA SER A 144 2.07 17.59 9.14
C SER A 144 0.55 17.44 9.07
N GLN A 145 -0.18 17.91 10.09
CA GLN A 145 -1.57 18.27 9.88
C GLN A 145 -1.55 19.36 8.81
N GLY A 146 -2.25 19.22 7.69
CA GLY A 146 -2.13 20.12 6.53
C GLY A 146 -2.37 21.62 6.79
N GLU A 147 -2.53 22.05 8.04
CA GLU A 147 -2.48 23.43 8.46
C GLU A 147 -1.05 23.85 8.84
N PRO A 148 -0.60 25.05 8.42
CA PRO A 148 0.71 25.57 8.81
C PRO A 148 0.81 25.66 10.33
N TYR A 149 1.85 25.07 10.92
CA TYR A 149 2.16 25.27 12.33
C TYR A 149 2.47 26.76 12.58
N ILE A 150 1.68 27.38 13.43
CA ILE A 150 1.94 28.73 13.93
C ILE A 150 2.64 28.59 15.28
N PRO A 151 3.94 28.97 15.39
CA PRO A 151 4.64 28.89 16.67
C PRO A 151 3.98 29.82 17.71
N PRO A 152 3.93 29.41 18.98
CA PRO A 152 3.45 30.26 20.06
C PRO A 152 4.25 31.56 20.16
N ALA A 153 3.61 32.63 20.62
CA ALA A 153 4.27 33.90 20.81
C ALA A 153 5.34 33.82 21.94
N PRO A 154 6.36 34.69 21.95
CA PRO A 154 7.35 34.71 23.02
C PRO A 154 6.69 34.82 24.41
N GLY A 155 6.95 33.86 25.28
CA GLY A 155 6.39 33.79 26.64
C GLY A 155 5.13 32.91 26.78
N GLU A 156 4.58 32.39 25.67
CA GLU A 156 3.49 31.42 25.72
C GLU A 156 4.01 29.99 25.97
N PRO A 157 3.27 29.17 26.73
CA PRO A 157 3.67 27.80 27.01
C PRO A 157 3.53 26.89 25.79
N ILE A 158 4.50 26.00 25.59
CA ILE A 158 4.39 24.90 24.63
C ILE A 158 3.61 23.76 25.29
N ASN A 159 2.42 23.47 24.79
CA ASN A 159 1.59 22.37 25.28
C ASN A 159 1.94 21.07 24.54
N LEU A 160 2.55 20.13 25.25
CA LEU A 160 2.74 18.75 24.77
C LEU A 160 1.52 17.91 25.18
N ASN A 161 0.72 17.51 24.21
CA ASN A 161 -0.43 16.63 24.43
C ASN A 161 0.00 15.17 24.32
N PHE A 162 -0.08 14.44 25.43
CA PHE A 162 0.13 13.00 25.47
C PHE A 162 -1.22 12.29 25.45
N SER A 163 -1.53 11.57 24.37
CA SER A 163 -2.79 10.81 24.22
C SER A 163 -2.52 9.31 24.19
N SER A 164 -3.59 8.51 24.36
CA SER A 164 -3.57 7.09 23.99
C SER A 164 -3.07 6.95 22.54
N GLY A 165 -2.09 6.06 22.35
CA GLY A 165 -1.15 6.07 21.22
C GLY A 165 -1.76 5.74 19.85
N SER A 166 -0.92 5.66 18.83
CA SER A 166 -1.29 5.22 17.48
C SER A 166 -1.99 3.85 17.45
N PHE A 167 -2.60 3.51 16.32
CA PHE A 167 -3.16 2.19 16.11
C PHE A 167 -2.06 1.20 15.73
N TYR A 168 -2.02 0.06 16.42
CA TYR A 168 -1.00 -0.96 16.21
C TYR A 168 -1.59 -2.33 15.85
N LEU A 169 -0.77 -3.17 15.23
CA LEU A 169 -1.07 -4.60 15.04
C LEU A 169 -0.76 -5.34 16.34
N SER A 170 -1.75 -6.05 16.89
CA SER A 170 -1.63 -6.75 18.17
C SER A 170 -0.59 -7.89 18.19
N THR A 171 -0.07 -8.30 17.03
CA THR A 171 0.78 -9.49 16.87
C THR A 171 2.28 -9.18 16.76
N GLN A 172 2.70 -7.91 16.80
CA GLN A 172 4.10 -7.52 16.61
C GLN A 172 4.74 -7.01 17.91
N SER A 173 5.99 -7.43 18.17
CA SER A 173 6.77 -7.10 19.37
C SER A 173 7.44 -5.73 19.33
N GLN A 174 7.73 -5.22 18.12
CA GLN A 174 8.05 -3.81 17.86
C GLN A 174 6.91 -3.23 17.03
N GLN A 175 6.22 -2.24 17.56
CA GLN A 175 5.01 -1.73 16.94
C GLN A 175 5.28 -0.34 16.34
N ASN A 176 5.61 -0.32 15.05
CA ASN A 176 5.28 0.85 14.24
C ASN A 176 3.75 0.93 14.16
N SER A 177 3.20 2.13 14.14
CA SER A 177 1.76 2.23 13.85
C SER A 177 1.45 1.64 12.50
N ILE A 178 0.20 1.23 12.36
CA ILE A 178 -0.34 0.76 11.09
C ILE A 178 -0.16 1.83 10.02
N CYS A 179 -0.43 3.12 10.31
CA CYS A 179 -0.22 4.20 9.35
C CYS A 179 1.23 4.30 8.87
N ASP A 180 2.21 4.20 9.77
CA ASP A 180 3.62 4.30 9.38
C ASP A 180 4.03 3.10 8.51
N LEU A 181 3.58 1.90 8.88
CA LEU A 181 3.78 0.69 8.09
C LEU A 181 3.17 0.83 6.68
N CYS A 182 1.95 1.36 6.59
CA CYS A 182 1.26 1.64 5.34
C CYS A 182 1.98 2.72 4.51
N ALA A 183 2.49 3.78 5.13
CA ALA A 183 3.21 4.86 4.46
C ALA A 183 4.52 4.37 3.84
N VAL A 184 5.28 3.53 4.55
CA VAL A 184 6.49 2.89 4.02
C VAL A 184 6.14 2.06 2.80
N HIS A 185 5.14 1.19 2.91
CA HIS A 185 4.71 0.32 1.82
C HIS A 185 4.21 1.11 0.60
N LEU A 186 3.48 2.20 0.82
CA LEU A 186 3.05 3.09 -0.26
C LEU A 186 4.26 3.69 -0.99
N GLY A 187 5.30 4.11 -0.27
CA GLY A 187 6.56 4.56 -0.86
C GLY A 187 7.26 3.47 -1.69
N GLU A 188 7.20 2.21 -1.26
CA GLU A 188 7.73 1.05 -2.00
C GLU A 188 6.92 0.76 -3.27
N ILE A 189 5.58 0.84 -3.20
CA ILE A 189 4.70 0.72 -4.37
C ILE A 189 5.00 1.82 -5.38
N LYS A 190 5.18 3.07 -4.94
CA LYS A 190 5.51 4.19 -5.84
C LYS A 190 6.77 3.90 -6.66
N LYS A 191 7.85 3.50 -5.97
CA LYS A 191 9.11 3.10 -6.61
C LYS A 191 8.91 1.93 -7.57
N PHE A 192 8.08 0.97 -7.22
CA PHE A 192 7.77 -0.17 -8.08
C PHE A 192 7.03 0.25 -9.36
N ILE A 193 6.04 1.15 -9.27
CA ILE A 193 5.36 1.71 -10.45
C ILE A 193 6.36 2.43 -11.36
N GLU A 194 7.23 3.27 -10.80
CA GLU A 194 8.27 4.00 -11.56
C GLU A 194 9.21 3.03 -12.29
N GLN A 195 9.60 1.92 -11.64
CA GLN A 195 10.39 0.86 -12.27
C GLN A 195 9.66 0.13 -13.40
N CYS A 196 8.33 -0.03 -13.29
CA CYS A 196 7.52 -0.63 -14.34
C CYS A 196 7.29 0.30 -15.54
N GLU A 197 7.22 1.61 -15.32
CA GLU A 197 7.06 2.62 -16.36
C GLU A 197 8.33 2.80 -17.21
N ALA A 198 9.50 2.53 -16.63
CA ALA A 198 10.79 2.64 -17.32
C ALA A 198 11.14 1.45 -18.24
N LEU A 199 10.29 0.42 -18.31
CA LEU A 199 10.49 -0.81 -19.11
C LEU A 199 9.78 -0.72 -20.47
#